data_AF-S2Y230-F1
#
_entry.id   AF-S2Y230-F1
#
_cell.length_a   1.000
_cell.length_b   1.000
_cell.length_c   1.000
_cell.angle_alpha   90.00
_cell.angle_beta   90.00
_cell.angle_gamma   90.00
#
_symmetry.space_group_name_H-M   'P 1'
#
loop_
_entity.id
_entity.type
_entity.pdbx_description
1 polymer ?
#
loop_
_entity_poly.entity_id
_entity_poly.type
_entity_poly.pdbx_seq_one_letter_code
_entity_poly.pdbx_strand_id
1 'polypeptide(L)' 'MTDDPMIAALLREREMYVRRDRPEAVAVVDEQLKLRGYEPPKGDKPSRSTPPKGRKTRSTETT' A
#
# COMPACT_ATOMS: atom_id res chain seq x y z
N MET A 1 -3.88 -7.68 4.97
CA MET A 1 -4.20 -6.53 4.10
C MET A 1 -4.96 -5.56 4.96
N THR A 2 -4.64 -4.27 4.96
CA THR A 2 -5.53 -3.28 5.59
C THR A 2 -6.73 -3.11 4.68
N ASP A 3 -7.84 -3.74 5.05
CA ASP A 3 -9.08 -3.73 4.28
C ASP A 3 -9.81 -2.38 4.35
N ASP A 4 -9.21 -1.37 5.00
CA ASP A 4 -9.72 -0.01 5.04
C ASP A 4 -9.19 0.81 3.83
N PRO A 5 -10.08 1.23 2.91
CA PRO A 5 -9.70 2.05 1.75
C PRO A 5 -9.02 3.36 2.14
N MET A 6 -9.34 3.88 3.32
CA MET A 6 -8.79 5.12 3.85
C MET A 6 -7.34 4.95 4.33
N ILE A 7 -7.04 3.88 5.07
CA ILE A 7 -5.65 3.55 5.45
C ILE A 7 -4.79 3.35 4.18
N ALA A 8 -5.35 2.68 3.16
CA ALA A 8 -4.66 2.50 1.88
C ALA A 8 -4.38 3.84 1.16
N ALA A 9 -5.27 4.82 1.25
CA ALA A 9 -5.06 6.15 0.70
C ALA A 9 -3.94 6.89 1.44
N LEU A 10 -3.97 6.90 2.77
CA LEU A 10 -2.95 7.53 3.60
C LEU A 10 -1.56 6.92 3.37
N LEU A 11 -1.46 5.61 3.23
CA LEU A 11 -0.18 4.94 2.93
C LEU A 11 0.40 5.38 1.58
N ARG A 12 -0.43 5.52 0.55
CA ARG A 12 0.01 6.04 -0.76
C ARG A 12 0.45 7.50 -0.66
N GLU A 13 -0.28 8.32 0.09
CA GLU A 13 0.05 9.72 0.30
C GLU A 13 1.37 9.87 1.07
N ARG A 14 1.59 9.06 2.10
CA ARG A 14 2.85 8.98 2.84
C ARG A 14 4.03 8.68 1.93
N GLU A 15 3.92 7.67 1.06
CA GLU A 15 4.98 7.34 0.08
C GLU A 15 5.31 8.53 -0.82
N MET A 16 4.30 9.31 -1.23
CA MET A 16 4.50 10.48 -2.09
C MET A 16 5.25 11.60 -1.36
N TYR A 17 4.94 11.85 -0.08
CA TYR A 17 5.66 12.86 0.71
C TYR A 17 7.08 12.43 1.06
N VAL A 18 7.31 11.14 1.33
CA VAL A 18 8.66 10.58 1.51
C VAL A 18 9.50 10.78 0.24
N ARG A 19 8.96 10.50 -0.95
CA ARG A 19 9.67 10.71 -2.23
C ARG A 19 9.95 12.18 -2.55
N ARG A 20 9.21 13.11 -1.95
CA ARG A 20 9.32 14.56 -2.18
C ARG A 20 10.08 15.27 -1.06
N ASP A 21 10.71 14.52 -0.15
CA ASP A 21 11.42 15.05 1.03
C ASP A 21 10.57 16.05 1.84
N ARG A 22 9.31 15.70 2.11
CA ARG A 22 8.39 16.51 2.94
C ARG A 22 8.12 15.86 4.29
N PRO A 23 9.06 15.91 5.25
CA PRO A 23 8.95 15.21 6.53
C PRO A 23 7.78 15.71 7.40
N GLU A 24 7.49 17.01 7.36
CA GLU A 24 6.35 17.61 8.08
C GLU A 24 5.01 17.01 7.65
N ALA A 25 4.83 16.81 6.34
CA ALA A 25 3.62 16.20 5.80
C ALA A 25 3.54 14.69 6.11
N VAL A 26 4.68 14.00 6.15
CA VAL A 26 4.75 12.60 6.60
C VAL A 26 4.29 12.47 8.05
N ALA A 27 4.73 13.35 8.94
CA ALA A 27 4.32 13.34 10.35
C ALA A 27 2.80 13.50 10.51
N VAL A 28 2.18 14.41 9.75
CA VAL A 28 0.73 14.59 9.75
C VAL A 28 -0.01 13.33 9.30
N VAL A 29 0.47 12.66 8.25
CA VAL A 29 -0.14 11.42 7.75
C VAL A 29 0.06 10.27 8.76
N ASP A 30 1.21 10.20 9.42
CA ASP A 30 1.50 9.21 10.45
C ASP A 30 0.57 9.37 11.68
N GLU A 31 0.26 10.61 12.09
CA GLU A 31 -0.75 10.86 13.14
C GLU A 31 -2.15 10.43 12.70
N GLN A 32 -2.54 10.67 11.44
CA GLN A 32 -3.86 10.22 10.94
C GLN A 32 -3.97 8.69 10.86
N LEU A 33 -2.88 8.01 10.51
CA LEU A 33 -2.80 6.55 10.54
C LEU A 33 -2.96 6.05 11.98
N LYS A 34 -2.28 6.68 12.94
CA LYS A 34 -2.34 6.33 14.37
C LYS A 34 -3.75 6.51 14.95
N LEU A 35 -4.43 7.61 14.62
CA LEU A 35 -5.83 7.85 15.02
C LEU A 35 -6.79 6.77 14.51
N ARG A 36 -6.43 6.09 13.43
CA ARG A 36 -7.20 4.99 12.82
C ARG A 36 -6.75 3.60 13.30
N GLY A 37 -5.88 3.55 14.30
CA GLY A 37 -5.34 2.30 14.85
C GLY A 37 -4.34 1.61 13.91
N TYR A 38 -3.82 2.32 12.91
CA TYR A 38 -2.77 1.83 12.03
C TYR A 38 -1.45 2.48 12.39
N GLU A 39 -0.54 1.72 12.99
CA GLU A 39 0.83 2.19 13.18
C GLU A 39 1.66 1.68 12.00
N PRO A 40 2.08 2.56 11.06
CA PRO A 40 2.94 2.13 9.97
C PRO A 40 4.25 1.59 10.56
N PRO A 41 4.69 0.38 10.19
CA PRO A 41 5.94 -0.16 10.71
C PRO A 41 7.06 0.80 10.33
N LYS A 42 7.79 1.32 11.32
CA LYS A 42 8.88 2.31 11.15
C LYS A 42 10.09 1.79 10.34
N GLY A 43 9.99 0.68 9.63
CA GLY A 43 11.14 0.12 8.90
C GLY A 43 10.89 -1.12 8.02
N ASP A 44 9.71 -1.75 8.05
CA ASP A 44 9.52 -2.98 7.27
C ASP A 44 8.82 -2.70 5.93
N LYS A 45 9.60 -2.88 4.87
CA LYS A 45 9.15 -2.92 3.48
C LYS A 45 7.89 -3.80 3.41
N PRO A 46 6.78 -3.32 2.86
CA PRO A 46 5.67 -4.21 2.56
C PRO A 46 6.17 -5.17 1.47
N SER A 47 6.52 -6.38 1.87
CA SER A 47 6.73 -7.50 0.96
C SER A 47 5.37 -7.77 0.30
N ARG A 48 5.10 -7.05 -0.80
CA ARG A 48 3.96 -7.29 -1.69
C ARG A 48 4.19 -8.62 -2.40
N SER A 49 4.03 -9.72 -1.66
CA SER A 49 3.90 -11.06 -2.21
C SER A 49 2.42 -11.34 -2.45
N THR A 50 1.86 -10.67 -3.46
CA THR A 50 0.67 -11.18 -4.15
C THR A 50 1.15 -11.64 -5.52
N PRO A 51 1.26 -12.95 -5.79
CA PRO A 51 1.54 -13.43 -7.14
C PRO A 51 0.45 -12.89 -8.08
N PRO A 52 0.80 -12.43 -9.30
CA PRO A 52 -0.22 -11.99 -10.26
C PRO A 52 -1.16 -13.16 -10.56
N LYS A 53 -2.38 -13.08 -10.03
CA LYS A 53 -3.45 -14.05 -10.30
C LYS A 53 -4.03 -13.73 -11.67
N GLY A 54 -3.45 -14.30 -12.72
CA GLY A 54 -3.95 -14.07 -14.07
C GLY A 54 -3.12 -14.65 -15.20
N ARG A 55 -2.89 -15.97 -15.22
CA ARG A 55 -2.56 -16.68 -16.47
C ARG A 55 -3.65 -17.69 -16.78
N LYS A 56 -4.76 -17.22 -17.37
CA LYS A 56 -5.68 -18.12 -18.09
C LYS A 56 -5.10 -18.35 -19.48
N THR A 57 -4.41 -19.47 -19.69
CA THR A 57 -4.11 -19.95 -21.04
C THR A 57 -5.43 -20.35 -21.68
N ARG A 58 -5.77 -19.72 -22.80
CA ARG A 58 -6.91 -20.14 -23.64
C ARG A 58 -6.48 -21.43 -24.35
N SER A 59 -7.07 -22.57 -23.98
CA SER A 59 -6.94 -23.80 -24.74
C SER A 59 -7.69 -23.64 -26.06
N THR A 60 -6.97 -23.57 -27.18
CA THR A 60 -7.58 -23.77 -28.50
C THR A 60 -7.56 -25.26 -28.78
N GLU A 61 -8.67 -25.92 -28.46
CA GLU A 61 -9.02 -27.21 -29.03
C GLU A 61 -9.48 -26.92 -30.47
N THR A 62 -8.83 -27.49 -31.47
CA THR A 62 -9.37 -27.53 -32.83
C THR A 62 -9.04 -28.91 -33.40
N THR A 63 -10.12 -29.62 -33.68
CA THR A 63 -10.27 -30.92 -34.34
C THR A 63 -9.51 -31.02 -35.66
#